data_AF-A0A1Y4L542-F1
#
_entry.id   AF-A0A1Y4L542-F1
#
_cell.length_a   1.000
_cell.length_b   1.000
_cell.length_c   1.000
_cell.angle_alpha   90.00
_cell.angle_beta   90.00
_cell.angle_gamma   90.00
#
_symmetry.space_group_name_H-M   'P 1'
#
loop_
_entity.id
_entity.type
_entity.pdbx_description
1 polymer ?
#
loop_
_entity_poly.entity_id
_entity_poly.type
_entity_poly.pdbx_seq_one_letter_code
_entity_poly.pdbx_strand_id
1 'polypeptide(L)' 'MKQKILQIGYEQERDRLTWDGWDIHCGQGLDVLLPDQLGGGTWRSVSFEYNSEGWYMPGHPGVSPVGLWARESAEG' A
#
# COMPACT_ATOMS: atom_id res chain seq x y z
N MET A 1 16.25 -6.52 13.39
CA MET A 1 16.30 -5.79 12.11
C MET A 1 15.53 -4.49 12.24
N LYS A 2 15.96 -3.40 11.59
CA LYS A 2 15.20 -2.15 11.53
C LYS A 2 14.13 -2.31 10.45
N GLN A 3 12.85 -2.12 10.78
CA GLN A 3 11.76 -2.28 9.81
C GLN A 3 11.87 -1.19 8.74
N LYS A 4 11.82 -1.59 7.47
CA LYS A 4 11.89 -0.67 6.33
C LYS A 4 10.53 -0.01 6.14
N ILE A 5 10.53 1.32 6.09
CA ILE A 5 9.33 2.13 5.88
C ILE A 5 9.59 3.02 4.67
N LEU A 6 8.82 2.82 3.62
CA LEU A 6 8.91 3.55 2.34
C LEU A 6 7.52 3.89 1.84
N GLN A 7 7.40 4.92 1.02
CA GLN A 7 6.15 5.21 0.33
C GLN A 7 5.93 4.23 -0.82
N ILE A 8 4.65 3.92 -1.07
CA ILE A 8 4.23 3.19 -2.27
C ILE A 8 4.35 4.14 -3.46
N GLY A 9 5.16 3.77 -4.43
CA GLY A 9 5.29 4.45 -5.71
C GLY A 9 4.24 4.00 -6.71
N TYR A 10 4.13 4.74 -7.81
CA TYR A 10 3.31 4.39 -8.96
C TYR A 10 4.10 4.66 -10.24
N GLU A 11 4.29 3.61 -11.02
CA GLU A 11 4.91 3.68 -12.34
C GLU A 11 3.81 3.85 -13.40
N GLN A 12 3.73 5.05 -13.98
CA GLN A 12 2.65 5.43 -14.89
C GLN A 12 2.71 4.62 -16.20
N GLU A 13 3.90 4.34 -16.72
CA GLU A 13 4.05 3.64 -18.01
C GLU A 13 3.54 2.20 -17.96
N ARG A 14 3.63 1.57 -16.78
CA ARG A 14 3.26 0.17 -16.55
C ARG A 14 1.96 0.00 -15.77
N ASP A 15 1.33 1.11 -15.38
CA ASP A 15 0.19 1.16 -14.47
C ASP A 15 0.37 0.22 -13.27
N ARG A 16 1.48 0.44 -12.53
CA ARG A 16 1.95 -0.50 -11.51
C ARG A 16 2.31 0.22 -10.23
N LEU A 17 1.80 -0.27 -9.10
CA LEU A 17 2.33 0.14 -7.79
C LEU A 17 3.71 -0.47 -7.57
N THR A 18 4.58 0.29 -6.92
CA THR A 18 5.91 -0.18 -6.54
C THR A 18 6.16 0.05 -5.05
N TRP A 19 6.91 -0.86 -4.44
CA TRP A 19 7.42 -0.68 -3.08
C TRP A 19 8.82 -1.26 -2.99
N ASP A 20 9.73 -0.49 -2.42
CA ASP A 20 11.16 -0.82 -2.38
C ASP A 20 11.80 -1.15 -3.74
N GLY A 21 11.35 -0.46 -4.80
CA GLY A 21 11.83 -0.69 -6.17
C GLY A 21 11.27 -1.96 -6.83
N TRP A 22 10.41 -2.72 -6.15
CA TRP A 22 9.73 -3.91 -6.69
C TRP A 22 8.28 -3.60 -7.05
N ASP A 23 7.79 -4.26 -8.09
CA ASP A 23 6.37 -4.19 -8.45
C ASP A 23 5.52 -4.89 -7.39
N ILE A 24 4.37 -4.29 -7.05
CA ILE A 24 3.35 -4.91 -6.21
C ILE A 24 2.38 -5.70 -7.10
N HIS A 25 2.07 -6.92 -6.69
CA HIS A 25 1.11 -7.80 -7.37
C HIS A 25 -0.23 -7.87 -6.62
N CYS A 26 -1.30 -8.25 -7.33
CA CYS A 26 -2.58 -8.54 -6.70
C CYS A 26 -2.45 -9.61 -5.62
N GLY A 27 -3.13 -9.42 -4.49
CA GLY A 27 -3.04 -10.30 -3.32
C GLY A 27 -1.80 -10.08 -2.44
N GLN A 28 -0.82 -9.27 -2.86
CA GLN A 28 0.35 -8.96 -2.03
C GLN A 28 -0.07 -8.12 -0.81
N GLY A 29 0.43 -8.50 0.37
CA GLY A 29 0.15 -7.81 1.63
C GLY A 29 1.26 -6.86 2.06
N LEU A 30 0.90 -5.70 2.61
CA LEU A 30 1.80 -4.80 3.35
C LEU A 30 1.06 -4.20 4.53
N ASP A 31 1.81 -3.76 5.53
CA ASP A 31 1.29 -2.84 6.55
C ASP A 31 1.34 -1.41 5.98
N VAL A 32 0.19 -0.75 5.86
CA VAL A 32 0.06 0.62 5.34
C VAL A 32 -0.40 1.57 6.44
N LEU A 33 0.21 2.75 6.52
CA LEU A 33 -0.19 3.81 7.45
C LEU A 33 -1.40 4.55 6.88
N LEU A 34 -2.58 4.25 7.40
CA LEU A 34 -3.83 4.90 7.01
C LEU A 34 -4.17 6.04 7.97
N PRO A 35 -4.74 7.16 7.47
CA PRO A 35 -5.17 8.26 8.33
C PRO A 35 -6.23 7.77 9.33
N ASP A 36 -6.12 8.21 10.58
CA ASP A 36 -7.09 7.91 11.63
C ASP A 36 -7.99 9.11 11.97
N GLN A 37 -9.02 8.86 12.78
CA GLN A 37 -10.00 9.90 13.17
C GLN A 37 -9.42 10.98 14.09
N LEU A 38 -8.21 10.80 14.60
CA LEU A 38 -7.53 11.72 15.51
C LEU A 38 -6.54 12.64 14.77
N GLY A 39 -6.48 12.55 13.44
CA GLY A 39 -5.55 13.33 12.60
C GLY A 39 -4.13 12.75 12.58
N GLY A 40 -3.95 11.53 13.09
CA GLY A 40 -2.72 10.75 13.00
C GLY A 40 -2.79 9.68 11.91
N GLY A 41 -2.04 8.59 12.11
CA GLY A 41 -2.08 7.43 11.24
C GLY A 41 -1.97 6.13 12.03
N THR A 42 -2.73 5.12 11.61
CA THR A 42 -2.68 3.77 12.16
C THR A 42 -2.18 2.79 11.11
N TRP A 43 -1.20 1.96 11.47
CA TRP A 43 -0.74 0.86 10.61
C TRP A 43 -1.84 -0.20 10.49
N ARG A 44 -2.20 -0.56 9.26
CA ARG A 44 -3.19 -1.59 8.94
C ARG A 44 -2.59 -2.56 7.94
N SER A 45 -2.73 -3.85 8.20
CA SER A 45 -2.44 -4.88 7.18
C SER A 45 -3.49 -4.76 6.09
N VAL A 46 -3.03 -4.61 4.85
CA VAL A 46 -3.87 -4.50 3.66
C VAL A 46 -3.33 -5.43 2.57
N SER A 47 -4.18 -5.81 1.64
CA SER A 47 -3.76 -6.34 0.34
C SER A 47 -3.96 -5.28 -0.75
N PHE A 48 -3.30 -5.47 -1.88
CA PHE A 48 -3.50 -4.66 -3.08
C PHE A 48 -4.21 -5.49 -4.13
N GLU A 49 -5.15 -4.86 -4.83
CA GLU A 49 -5.88 -5.45 -5.94
C GLU A 49 -5.97 -4.44 -7.08
N TYR A 50 -6.31 -4.92 -8.26
CA TYR A 50 -6.42 -4.10 -9.46
C TYR A 50 -7.70 -4.45 -10.23
N ASN A 51 -8.47 -3.44 -10.64
CA ASN A 51 -9.66 -3.59 -11.47
C ASN A 51 -9.72 -2.52 -12.56
N SER A 52 -10.88 -2.36 -13.21
CA SER A 52 -11.07 -1.37 -14.29
C SER A 52 -10.90 0.11 -13.86
N GLU A 53 -10.95 0.40 -12.56
CA GLU A 53 -10.75 1.74 -11.99
C GLU A 53 -9.31 1.96 -11.49
N GLY A 54 -8.45 0.93 -11.59
CA GLY A 54 -7.05 0.96 -11.21
C GLY A 54 -6.76 0.18 -9.93
N TRP A 55 -5.65 0.53 -9.29
CA TRP A 55 -5.19 -0.09 -8.05
C TRP A 55 -6.00 0.37 -6.85
N TYR A 56 -6.39 -0.58 -6.01
CA TYR A 56 -7.14 -0.31 -4.77
C TYR A 56 -6.74 -1.26 -3.65
N MET A 57 -7.14 -0.92 -2.43
CA MET A 57 -6.98 -1.77 -1.25
C MET A 57 -8.36 -2.27 -0.81
N PRO A 58 -8.65 -3.58 -0.85
CA PRO A 58 -9.91 -4.13 -0.35
C PRO A 58 -10.18 -3.70 1.09
N GLY A 59 -11.43 -3.32 1.39
CA GLY A 59 -11.83 -2.82 2.71
C GLY A 59 -11.52 -1.33 2.96
N HIS A 60 -10.84 -0.65 2.03
CA HIS A 60 -10.48 0.78 2.11
C HIS A 60 -10.94 1.57 0.87
N PRO A 61 -12.26 1.64 0.61
CA PRO A 61 -12.78 2.30 -0.59
C PRO A 61 -12.45 3.79 -0.61
N GLY A 62 -12.08 4.30 -1.79
CA GLY A 62 -11.76 5.72 -2.00
C GLY A 62 -10.38 6.17 -1.50
N VAL A 63 -9.59 5.26 -0.92
CA VAL A 63 -8.22 5.55 -0.50
C VAL A 63 -7.26 5.07 -1.57
N SER A 64 -6.53 6.00 -2.18
CA SER A 64 -5.46 5.65 -3.12
C SER A 64 -4.26 5.08 -2.36
N PRO A 65 -3.68 3.94 -2.80
CA PRO A 65 -2.47 3.38 -2.19
C PRO A 65 -1.23 4.23 -2.48
N VAL A 66 -1.24 5.05 -3.54
CA VAL A 66 -0.09 5.83 -4.00
C VAL A 66 0.31 6.87 -2.96
N GLY A 67 1.60 6.89 -2.61
CA GLY A 67 2.18 7.85 -1.66
C GLY A 67 1.95 7.49 -0.19
N LEU A 68 1.15 6.47 0.11
CA LEU A 68 0.99 5.99 1.48
C LEU A 68 2.29 5.33 1.96
N TRP A 69 2.60 5.51 3.24
CA TRP A 69 3.73 4.85 3.88
C TRP A 69 3.40 3.37 4.11
N ALA A 70 4.31 2.50 3.72
CA ALA A 70 4.17 1.06 3.85
C ALA A 70 5.43 0.41 4.43
N ARG A 71 5.24 -0.74 5.05
CA ARG A 71 6.27 -1.60 5.62
C ARG A 71 5.89 -3.07 5.43
N GLU A 72 6.86 -3.97 5.54
CA GLU A 72 6.58 -5.42 5.56
C GLU A 72 5.59 -5.74 6.68
N SER A 73 4.57 -6.55 6.34
CA SER A 73 3.63 -7.10 7.31
C SER A 73 4.38 -7.99 8.31
N ALA A 74 3.94 -7.96 9.57
CA ALA A 74 4.56 -8.77 10.62
C ALA A 74 4.31 -10.28 10.49
N GLU A 75 3.39 -10.69 9.61
CA GLU A 75 3.11 -12.08 9.28
C GLU A 75 3.73 -12.42 7.92
N GLY A 76 4.95 -12.98 8.00
CA GLY A 76 5.67 -13.67 6.93
C GLY A 76 6.39 -14.88 7.49
#